data_AF-A0A539EG73-F1
#
_entry.id   AF-A0A539EG73-F1
#
_cell.length_a   1.000
_cell.length_b   1.000
_cell.length_c   1.000
_cell.angle_alpha   90.00
_cell.angle_beta   90.00
_cell.angle_gamma   90.00
#
_symmetry.space_group_name_H-M   'P 1'
#
loop_
_entity.id
_entity.type
_entity.pdbx_description
1 polymer ?
#
loop_
_entity_poly.entity_id
_entity_poly.type
_entity_poly.pdbx_seq_one_letter_code
_entity_poly.pdbx_strand_id
1 'polypeptide(L)'
;MLLLTGPTGSGKTTSLYCLLRQLAADDINIVTVEDPIEYRLDGINQVQVHEKAGMTFATVLRSILRQDPDVVLVGEIRDRETADIAFQAALTGHMVFSTLHTNDAVATISRLLDMGVERFKLAPALLGVAAQRLVRRLCPDCRFEVPAEAALAQRLRAAGLPEAQFKAKGCERCAYLGVRGRIALLELLD
;
A
#
# COMPACT_ATOMS: atom_id res chain seq x y z
N MET A 1 -2.55 -3.69 -12.74
CA MET A 1 -2.72 -2.77 -11.58
C MET A 1 -2.51 -3.52 -10.28
N LEU A 2 -1.69 -3.00 -9.38
CA LEU A 2 -1.55 -3.48 -7.99
C LEU A 2 -2.12 -2.43 -7.02
N LEU A 3 -2.97 -2.85 -6.09
CA LEU A 3 -3.59 -1.96 -5.11
C LEU A 3 -3.03 -2.23 -3.71
N LEU A 4 -2.60 -1.18 -3.01
CA LEU A 4 -2.32 -1.28 -1.57
C LEU A 4 -3.49 -0.70 -0.78
N THR A 5 -3.99 -1.45 0.19
CA THR A 5 -5.09 -1.01 1.03
C THR A 5 -4.75 -1.04 2.51
N GLY A 6 -5.51 -0.30 3.31
CA GLY A 6 -5.38 -0.23 4.75
C GLY A 6 -5.71 1.15 5.31
N PRO A 7 -5.84 1.27 6.64
CA PRO A 7 -6.15 2.53 7.30
C PRO A 7 -5.04 3.57 7.14
N THR A 8 -5.32 4.81 7.55
CA THR A 8 -4.29 5.84 7.67
C THR A 8 -3.17 5.38 8.62
N GLY A 9 -1.92 5.65 8.26
CA GLY A 9 -0.76 5.22 9.04
C GLY A 9 -0.39 3.74 8.90
N SER A 10 -0.98 3.00 7.96
CA SER A 10 -0.59 1.61 7.68
C SER A 10 0.68 1.48 6.82
N GLY A 11 1.29 2.58 6.40
CA GLY A 11 2.56 2.57 5.64
C GLY A 11 2.41 2.26 4.14
N LYS A 12 1.22 2.47 3.55
CA LYS A 12 0.96 2.27 2.11
C LYS A 12 1.95 3.06 1.25
N THR A 13 2.06 4.37 1.47
CA THR A 13 2.96 5.25 0.71
C THR A 13 4.41 4.80 0.83
N THR A 14 4.86 4.44 2.03
CA THR A 14 6.22 3.91 2.24
C THR A 14 6.47 2.65 1.41
N SER A 15 5.50 1.75 1.34
CA SER A 15 5.64 0.47 0.64
C SER A 15 5.60 0.66 -0.87
N LEU A 16 4.70 1.53 -1.36
CA LEU A 16 4.66 1.95 -2.75
C LEU A 16 5.96 2.61 -3.19
N TYR A 17 6.49 3.55 -2.41
CA TYR A 17 7.75 4.20 -2.73
C TYR A 17 8.93 3.21 -2.75
N CYS A 18 8.92 2.21 -1.85
CA CYS A 18 9.90 1.12 -1.92
C CYS A 18 9.78 0.30 -3.20
N LEU A 19 8.56 -0.01 -3.65
CA LEU A 19 8.33 -0.71 -4.93
C LEU A 19 8.80 0.14 -6.12
N LEU A 20 8.43 1.42 -6.15
CA LEU A 20 8.86 2.31 -7.22
C LEU A 20 10.38 2.44 -7.29
N ARG A 21 11.07 2.55 -6.15
CA ARG A 21 12.55 2.56 -6.11
C ARG A 21 13.19 1.28 -6.62
N GLN A 22 12.53 0.13 -6.46
CA GLN A 22 13.01 -1.13 -7.01
C GLN A 22 12.80 -1.23 -8.53
N LEU A 23 11.76 -0.57 -9.04
CA LEU A 23 11.45 -0.51 -10.47
C LEU A 23 12.20 0.60 -11.20
N ALA A 24 12.69 1.62 -10.50
CA ALA A 24 13.37 2.75 -11.10
C ALA A 24 14.65 2.30 -11.81
N ALA A 25 14.67 2.48 -13.12
CA ALA A 25 15.80 2.26 -14.01
C ALA A 25 15.80 3.36 -15.08
N ASP A 26 16.95 3.60 -15.71
CA ASP A 26 17.11 4.72 -16.67
C ASP A 26 16.18 4.60 -17.90
N ASP A 27 15.72 3.39 -18.22
CA ASP A 27 14.84 3.05 -19.34
C ASP A 27 13.36 2.91 -18.95
N ILE A 28 12.99 3.20 -17.70
CA ILE A 28 11.62 3.09 -17.19
C ILE A 28 11.10 4.46 -16.77
N ASN A 29 10.10 4.96 -17.49
CA ASN A 29 9.43 6.22 -17.18
C ASN A 29 8.38 6.02 -16.08
N ILE A 30 8.73 6.45 -14.86
CA ILE A 30 7.83 6.40 -13.69
C ILE A 30 7.25 7.79 -13.41
N VAL A 31 5.92 7.88 -13.36
CA VAL A 31 5.21 9.12 -13.04
C VAL A 31 4.18 8.92 -11.93
N THR A 32 4.08 9.87 -10.99
CA THR A 32 3.15 9.79 -9.84
C THR A 32 2.19 10.98 -9.79
N VAL A 33 0.99 10.75 -9.24
CA VAL A 33 0.01 11.78 -8.86
C VAL A 33 -0.29 11.67 -7.38
N GLU A 34 -0.03 12.70 -6.58
CA GLU A 34 -0.06 12.60 -5.12
C GLU A 34 -0.67 13.84 -4.44
N ASP A 35 -1.22 13.66 -3.24
CA ASP A 35 -1.86 14.73 -2.46
C ASP A 35 -1.60 14.57 -0.94
N PRO A 36 -0.55 15.20 -0.38
CA PRO A 36 0.59 15.82 -1.04
C PRO A 36 1.69 14.79 -1.39
N ILE A 37 2.79 15.25 -2.01
CA ILE A 37 4.02 14.46 -2.13
C ILE A 37 4.70 14.42 -0.74
N GLU A 38 4.90 13.22 -0.19
CA GLU A 38 5.50 13.03 1.14
C GLU A 38 6.99 13.39 1.17
N TYR A 39 7.73 12.93 0.17
CA TYR A 39 9.13 13.26 -0.07
C TYR A 39 9.52 12.95 -1.51
N ARG A 40 10.60 13.57 -1.99
CA ARG A 40 11.06 13.39 -3.36
C ARG A 40 11.75 12.04 -3.55
N LEU A 41 11.45 11.39 -4.66
CA LEU A 41 12.10 10.19 -5.15
C LEU A 41 12.96 10.57 -6.35
N ASP A 42 14.27 10.34 -6.24
CA ASP A 42 15.18 10.58 -7.35
C ASP A 42 14.86 9.66 -8.53
N GLY A 43 14.90 10.22 -9.74
CA GLY A 43 14.59 9.49 -10.98
C GLY A 43 13.10 9.27 -11.25
N ILE A 44 12.20 9.84 -10.43
CA ILE A 44 10.75 9.67 -10.59
C ILE A 44 10.06 11.02 -10.77
N ASN A 45 9.18 11.12 -11.76
CA ASN A 45 8.42 12.32 -12.03
C ASN A 45 7.19 12.39 -11.11
N GLN A 46 7.27 13.17 -10.03
CA GLN A 46 6.17 13.28 -9.06
C GLN A 46 5.35 14.55 -9.27
N VAL A 47 4.04 14.41 -9.47
CA VAL A 47 3.11 15.52 -9.66
C VAL A 47 2.19 15.63 -8.45
N GLN A 48 2.14 16.81 -7.84
CA GLN A 48 1.21 17.07 -6.75
C GLN A 48 -0.13 17.60 -7.27
N VAL A 49 -1.22 17.13 -6.66
CA VAL A 49 -2.57 17.66 -6.86
C VAL A 49 -2.65 19.11 -6.38
N HIS A 50 -3.32 19.94 -7.17
CA HIS A 50 -3.63 21.33 -6.85
C HIS A 50 -5.08 21.64 -7.21
N GLU A 51 -6.02 21.32 -6.31
CA GLU A 51 -7.46 21.48 -6.54
C GLU A 51 -7.87 22.90 -6.94
N LYS A 52 -7.29 23.93 -6.28
CA LYS A 52 -7.57 25.34 -6.60
C LYS A 52 -7.16 25.75 -8.02
N ALA A 53 -6.22 25.01 -8.62
CA ALA A 53 -5.76 25.22 -9.98
C ALA A 53 -6.44 24.24 -10.98
N GLY A 54 -7.40 23.43 -10.53
CA GLY A 54 -8.06 22.41 -11.36
C GLY A 54 -7.22 21.16 -11.65
N MET A 55 -6.07 21.02 -10.98
CA MET A 55 -5.21 19.84 -11.10
C MET A 55 -5.65 18.77 -10.09
N THR A 56 -6.75 18.08 -10.39
CA THR A 56 -7.26 16.96 -9.59
C THR A 56 -6.57 15.65 -9.97
N PHE A 57 -6.78 14.58 -9.19
CA PHE A 57 -6.28 13.24 -9.54
C PHE A 57 -6.64 12.83 -10.97
N ALA A 58 -7.91 12.97 -11.35
CA ALA A 58 -8.38 12.61 -12.69
C ALA A 58 -7.75 13.46 -13.80
N THR A 59 -7.64 14.80 -13.63
CA THR A 59 -7.10 15.68 -14.69
C THR A 59 -5.61 15.49 -14.88
N VAL A 60 -4.86 15.32 -13.78
CA VAL A 60 -3.42 15.05 -13.82
C VAL A 60 -3.16 13.66 -14.40
N LEU A 61 -3.88 12.63 -13.95
CA LEU A 61 -3.71 11.26 -14.44
C LEU A 61 -3.94 11.17 -15.96
N ARG A 62 -5.00 11.79 -16.50
CA ARG A 62 -5.21 11.85 -17.96
C ARG A 62 -4.04 12.48 -18.70
N SER A 63 -3.40 13.48 -18.09
CA SER A 63 -2.28 14.19 -18.71
C SER A 63 -1.01 13.36 -18.68
N ILE A 64 -0.77 12.62 -17.60
CA ILE A 64 0.34 11.69 -17.46
C ILE A 64 0.27 10.56 -18.48
N LEU A 65 -0.91 10.04 -18.81
CA LEU A 65 -1.05 9.01 -19.84
C LEU A 65 -0.67 9.47 -21.26
N ARG A 66 -0.42 10.78 -21.47
CA ARG A 66 0.15 11.33 -22.71
C ARG A 66 1.66 11.60 -22.61
N GLN A 67 2.30 11.21 -21.52
CA GLN A 67 3.74 11.37 -21.26
C GLN A 67 4.52 10.08 -21.53
N ASP A 68 3.91 9.10 -22.22
CA ASP A 68 4.50 7.79 -22.47
C ASP A 68 5.05 7.10 -21.20
N PRO A 69 4.26 6.98 -20.11
CA PRO A 69 4.74 6.36 -18.87
C PRO A 69 4.75 4.83 -18.98
N ASP A 70 5.73 4.18 -18.37
CA ASP A 70 5.72 2.72 -18.17
C ASP A 70 4.99 2.35 -16.87
N VAL A 71 5.24 3.14 -15.83
CA VAL A 71 4.71 2.94 -14.48
C VAL A 71 4.00 4.21 -14.01
N VAL A 72 2.78 4.03 -13.51
CA VAL A 72 1.98 5.13 -12.97
C VAL A 72 1.61 4.84 -11.52
N LEU A 73 1.91 5.76 -10.61
CA LEU A 73 1.37 5.75 -9.25
C LEU A 73 0.25 6.78 -9.13
N VAL A 74 -0.96 6.32 -8.80
CA VAL A 74 -2.06 7.19 -8.37
C VAL A 74 -2.13 7.11 -6.86
N GLY A 75 -1.79 8.19 -6.16
CA GLY A 75 -1.66 8.24 -4.69
C GLY A 75 -2.84 7.58 -3.98
N GLU A 76 -4.06 7.82 -4.46
CA GLU A 76 -5.25 7.11 -4.03
C GLU A 76 -6.38 7.19 -5.08
N ILE A 77 -7.30 6.24 -5.02
CA ILE A 77 -8.56 6.27 -5.78
C ILE A 77 -9.70 6.58 -4.81
N ARG A 78 -10.20 7.83 -4.88
CA ARG A 78 -11.33 8.31 -4.05
C ARG A 78 -12.67 8.29 -4.78
N ASP A 79 -12.64 8.40 -6.10
CA ASP A 79 -13.83 8.60 -6.94
C ASP A 79 -13.82 7.70 -8.19
N ARG A 80 -14.99 7.60 -8.81
CA ARG A 80 -15.21 6.80 -10.02
C ARG A 80 -14.37 7.25 -11.20
N GLU A 81 -14.22 8.56 -11.38
CA GLU A 81 -13.54 9.12 -12.55
C GLU A 81 -12.05 8.71 -12.54
N THR A 82 -11.39 8.89 -11.42
CA THR A 82 -10.00 8.47 -11.18
C THR A 82 -9.87 6.95 -11.30
N ALA A 83 -10.82 6.19 -10.75
CA ALA A 83 -10.84 4.73 -10.89
C ALA A 83 -10.93 4.30 -12.37
N ASP A 84 -11.87 4.86 -13.13
CA ASP A 84 -12.05 4.52 -14.54
C ASP A 84 -10.78 4.80 -15.34
N ILE A 85 -10.13 5.95 -15.14
CA ILE A 85 -8.88 6.27 -15.85
C ILE A 85 -7.75 5.31 -15.45
N ALA A 86 -7.60 5.01 -14.16
CA ALA A 86 -6.56 4.11 -13.67
C ALA A 86 -6.74 2.67 -14.20
N PHE A 87 -7.99 2.18 -14.24
CA PHE A 87 -8.31 0.88 -14.83
C PHE A 87 -8.04 0.86 -16.33
N GLN A 88 -8.41 1.92 -17.06
CA GLN A 88 -8.10 2.03 -18.49
C GLN A 88 -6.58 2.02 -18.73
N ALA A 89 -5.80 2.75 -17.95
CA ALA A 89 -4.34 2.74 -18.05
C ALA A 89 -3.76 1.32 -17.86
N ALA A 90 -4.26 0.59 -16.87
CA ALA A 90 -3.84 -0.79 -16.64
C ALA A 90 -4.20 -1.73 -17.80
N LEU A 91 -5.38 -1.55 -18.40
CA LEU A 91 -5.84 -2.34 -19.56
C LEU A 91 -5.06 -2.02 -20.84
N THR A 92 -4.51 -0.82 -20.96
CA THR A 92 -3.69 -0.40 -22.10
C THR A 92 -2.20 -0.71 -21.92
N GLY A 93 -1.83 -1.48 -20.89
CA GLY A 93 -0.48 -2.03 -20.73
C GLY A 93 0.41 -1.30 -19.72
N HIS A 94 -0.09 -0.27 -19.04
CA HIS A 94 0.69 0.46 -18.03
C HIS A 94 0.71 -0.30 -16.70
N MET A 95 1.86 -0.32 -16.02
CA MET A 95 1.92 -0.81 -14.64
C MET A 95 1.35 0.26 -13.70
N VAL A 96 0.13 0.06 -13.21
CA VAL A 96 -0.53 1.02 -12.31
C VAL A 96 -0.44 0.56 -10.86
N PHE A 97 0.10 1.42 -10.00
CA PHE A 97 0.01 1.32 -8.55
C PHE A 97 -1.00 2.32 -8.01
N SER A 98 -1.78 1.93 -6.99
CA SER A 98 -2.63 2.88 -6.29
C SER A 98 -2.95 2.45 -4.86
N THR A 99 -3.63 3.32 -4.11
CA THR A 99 -4.15 3.00 -2.78
C THR A 99 -5.66 3.15 -2.65
N LEU A 100 -6.23 2.32 -1.77
CA LEU A 100 -7.58 2.48 -1.26
C LEU A 100 -7.58 2.40 0.28
N HIS A 101 -8.71 2.75 0.87
CA HIS A 101 -8.95 2.70 2.32
C HIS A 101 -10.00 1.64 2.67
N THR A 102 -9.63 0.37 2.57
CA THR A 102 -10.42 -0.79 3.03
C THR A 102 -9.69 -1.56 4.13
N ASN A 103 -10.40 -2.46 4.81
CA ASN A 103 -9.88 -3.17 5.99
C ASN A 103 -9.12 -4.45 5.67
N ASP A 104 -9.37 -5.05 4.50
CA ASP A 104 -8.84 -6.31 4.01
C ASP A 104 -8.80 -6.31 2.47
N ALA A 105 -8.13 -7.32 1.88
CA ALA A 105 -7.88 -7.33 0.45
C ALA A 105 -9.18 -7.52 -0.36
N VAL A 106 -10.04 -8.43 0.08
CA VAL A 106 -11.30 -8.78 -0.61
C VAL A 106 -12.30 -7.63 -0.61
N ALA A 107 -12.44 -6.90 0.49
CA ALA A 107 -13.31 -5.73 0.60
C ALA A 107 -12.94 -4.62 -0.40
N THR A 108 -11.71 -4.60 -0.89
CA THR A 108 -11.27 -3.68 -1.95
C THR A 108 -12.02 -3.92 -3.25
N ILE A 109 -12.30 -5.19 -3.59
CA ILE A 109 -13.08 -5.55 -4.79
C ILE A 109 -14.51 -5.00 -4.66
N SER A 110 -15.17 -5.22 -3.53
CA SER A 110 -16.50 -4.66 -3.27
C SER A 110 -16.48 -3.14 -3.34
N ARG A 111 -15.47 -2.49 -2.75
CA ARG A 111 -15.33 -1.03 -2.79
C ARG A 111 -15.19 -0.50 -4.22
N LEU A 112 -14.45 -1.18 -5.09
CA LEU A 112 -14.34 -0.81 -6.51
C LEU A 112 -15.69 -0.90 -7.23
N LEU A 113 -16.46 -1.96 -6.96
CA LEU A 113 -17.81 -2.12 -7.51
C LEU A 113 -18.77 -1.04 -7.01
N ASP A 114 -18.72 -0.70 -5.72
CA ASP A 114 -19.53 0.36 -5.12
C ASP A 114 -19.19 1.75 -5.70
N MET A 115 -17.93 1.98 -6.07
CA MET A 115 -17.49 3.19 -6.79
C MET A 115 -17.95 3.20 -8.26
N GLY A 116 -18.50 2.09 -8.78
CA GLY A 116 -19.00 1.99 -10.14
C GLY A 116 -17.98 1.51 -11.17
N VAL A 117 -16.88 0.88 -10.74
CA VAL A 117 -15.98 0.17 -11.66
C VAL A 117 -16.71 -1.06 -12.21
N GLU A 118 -16.70 -1.19 -13.54
CA GLU A 118 -17.41 -2.27 -14.21
C GLU A 118 -16.73 -3.62 -13.96
N ARG A 119 -17.52 -4.65 -13.62
CA ARG A 119 -17.01 -6.00 -13.27
C ARG A 119 -16.05 -6.57 -14.30
N PHE A 120 -16.32 -6.37 -15.59
CA PHE A 120 -15.50 -6.90 -16.67
C PHE A 120 -14.11 -6.26 -16.74
N LYS A 121 -13.90 -5.06 -16.16
CA LYS A 121 -12.58 -4.41 -16.07
C LYS A 121 -11.71 -4.99 -14.95
N LEU A 122 -12.32 -5.56 -13.91
CA LEU A 122 -11.60 -5.98 -12.70
C LEU A 122 -10.58 -7.08 -12.98
N ALA A 123 -11.05 -8.24 -13.44
CA ALA A 123 -10.19 -9.41 -13.67
C ALA A 123 -9.01 -9.15 -14.63
N PRO A 124 -9.18 -8.50 -15.80
CA PRO A 124 -8.06 -8.25 -16.70
C PRO A 124 -7.10 -7.13 -16.26
N ALA A 125 -7.54 -6.20 -15.40
CA ALA A 125 -6.71 -5.05 -15.00
C ALA A 125 -6.05 -5.21 -13.62
N LEU A 126 -6.70 -5.92 -12.69
CA LEU A 126 -6.26 -6.03 -11.30
C LEU A 126 -5.36 -7.26 -11.14
N LEU A 127 -4.06 -7.02 -10.97
CA LEU A 127 -3.04 -8.05 -10.73
C LEU A 127 -3.04 -8.54 -9.29
N GLY A 128 -3.52 -7.73 -8.36
CA GLY A 128 -3.59 -8.11 -6.95
C GLY A 128 -3.88 -6.95 -6.03
N VAL A 129 -4.22 -7.28 -4.78
CA VAL A 129 -4.50 -6.36 -3.70
C VAL A 129 -3.69 -6.76 -2.47
N ALA A 130 -2.88 -5.84 -1.94
CA ALA A 130 -2.14 -6.01 -0.71
C ALA A 130 -2.77 -5.18 0.41
N ALA A 131 -3.44 -5.83 1.36
CA ALA A 131 -3.93 -5.19 2.57
C ALA A 131 -2.83 -5.12 3.63
N GLN A 132 -2.53 -3.91 4.09
CA GLN A 132 -1.38 -3.64 4.94
C GLN A 132 -1.78 -3.02 6.28
N ARG A 133 -1.08 -3.44 7.34
CA ARG A 133 -1.09 -2.82 8.67
C ARG A 133 0.34 -2.65 9.19
N LEU A 134 0.57 -1.64 10.01
CA LEU A 134 1.80 -1.52 10.80
C LEU A 134 1.56 -1.96 12.24
N VAL A 135 2.42 -2.84 12.73
CA VAL A 135 2.45 -3.24 14.13
C VAL A 135 3.75 -2.80 14.78
N ARG A 136 3.70 -2.49 16.08
CA ARG A 136 4.88 -2.12 16.85
C ARG A 136 5.75 -3.36 17.06
N ARG A 137 7.06 -3.22 16.88
CA ARG A 137 8.00 -4.31 17.16
C ARG A 137 8.40 -4.26 18.63
N LEU A 138 8.43 -5.42 19.29
CA LEU A 138 9.00 -5.52 20.63
C LEU A 138 10.46 -5.05 20.61
N CYS A 139 10.87 -4.34 21.66
CA CYS A 139 12.24 -3.88 21.81
C CYS A 139 13.20 -5.09 21.84
N PRO A 140 14.19 -5.18 20.94
CA PRO A 140 15.07 -6.34 20.87
C PRO A 140 15.96 -6.50 22.12
N ASP A 141 16.24 -5.39 22.82
CA ASP A 141 17.13 -5.37 23.98
C ASP A 141 16.45 -5.85 25.28
N CYS A 142 15.11 -5.81 25.35
CA CYS A 142 14.37 -6.18 26.57
C CYS A 142 13.19 -7.12 26.31
N ARG A 143 13.10 -7.71 25.12
CA ARG A 143 12.14 -8.78 24.85
C ARG A 143 12.63 -10.08 25.50
N PHE A 144 11.69 -10.88 25.95
CA PHE A 144 11.94 -12.20 26.51
C PHE A 144 10.78 -13.12 26.13
N GLU A 145 11.09 -14.41 26.02
CA GLU A 145 10.11 -15.45 25.71
C GLU A 145 9.24 -15.72 26.94
N VAL A 146 7.96 -15.96 26.70
CA VAL A 146 6.98 -16.41 27.69
C VAL A 146 6.20 -17.58 27.11
N PRO A 147 5.68 -18.48 27.95
CA PRO A 147 4.76 -19.51 27.48
C PRO A 147 3.59 -18.87 26.74
N ALA A 148 3.28 -19.39 25.54
CA ALA A 148 2.11 -18.92 24.79
C ALA A 148 0.82 -19.22 25.57
N GLU A 149 -0.05 -18.23 25.66
CA GLU A 149 -1.41 -18.43 26.21
C GLU A 149 -2.13 -19.53 25.42
N ALA A 150 -2.92 -20.38 26.10
CA ALA A 150 -3.47 -21.61 25.50
C ALA A 150 -4.19 -21.39 24.16
N ALA A 151 -4.99 -20.32 24.06
CA ALA A 151 -5.69 -19.95 22.82
C ALA A 151 -4.73 -19.51 21.70
N LEU A 152 -3.65 -18.78 22.04
CA LEU A 152 -2.62 -18.40 21.09
C LEU A 152 -1.80 -19.61 20.64
N ALA A 153 -1.39 -20.47 21.58
CA ALA A 153 -0.67 -21.70 21.32
C ALA A 153 -1.44 -22.61 20.35
N GLN A 154 -2.75 -22.78 20.57
CA GLN A 154 -3.61 -23.54 19.66
C GLN A 154 -3.62 -22.95 18.24
N ARG A 155 -3.73 -21.61 18.12
CA ARG A 155 -3.72 -20.93 16.81
C ARG A 155 -2.37 -21.04 16.11
N LEU A 156 -1.27 -20.88 16.84
CA LEU A 156 0.09 -21.02 16.30
C LEU A 156 0.34 -22.46 15.83
N ARG A 157 -0.05 -23.45 16.62
CA ARG A 157 0.03 -24.87 16.26
C ARG A 157 -0.77 -25.19 15.01
N ALA A 158 -2.02 -24.71 14.93
CA ALA A 158 -2.87 -24.90 13.76
C ALA A 158 -2.28 -24.25 12.49
N ALA A 159 -1.49 -23.19 12.64
CA ALA A 159 -0.77 -22.53 11.56
C ALA A 159 0.63 -23.12 11.26
N GLY A 160 1.05 -24.18 11.98
CA GLY A 160 2.40 -24.76 11.82
C GLY A 160 3.53 -23.84 12.30
N LEU A 161 3.23 -22.90 13.20
CA LEU A 161 4.18 -21.94 13.74
C LEU A 161 4.68 -22.34 15.13
N PRO A 162 5.88 -21.92 15.54
CA PRO A 162 6.37 -22.14 16.90
C PRO A 162 5.41 -21.54 17.93
N GLU A 163 5.11 -22.29 18.99
CA GLU A 163 4.28 -21.86 20.13
C GLU A 163 5.04 -20.89 21.06
N ALA A 164 5.84 -20.00 20.48
CA ALA A 164 6.63 -19.01 21.19
C ALA A 164 5.87 -17.68 21.24
N GLN A 165 5.73 -17.13 22.44
CA GLN A 165 5.22 -15.78 22.65
C GLN A 165 6.32 -14.94 23.26
N PHE A 166 6.44 -13.69 22.82
CA PHE A 166 7.40 -12.74 23.40
C PHE A 166 6.66 -11.60 24.07
N LYS A 167 7.20 -11.15 25.21
CA LYS A 167 6.81 -9.91 25.88
C LYS A 167 8.05 -9.02 26.04
N ALA A 168 7.86 -7.77 26.41
CA ALA A 168 8.96 -6.84 26.67
C ALA A 168 8.70 -6.08 27.97
N LYS A 169 9.74 -5.92 28.79
CA LYS A 169 9.65 -5.27 30.11
C LYS A 169 9.82 -3.75 30.08
N GLY A 170 10.29 -3.20 28.97
CA GLY A 170 10.74 -1.80 28.89
C GLY A 170 12.18 -1.63 29.40
N CYS A 171 12.95 -0.78 28.74
CA CYS A 171 14.30 -0.39 29.12
C CYS A 171 14.64 0.98 28.53
N GLU A 172 15.76 1.57 28.93
CA GLU A 172 16.22 2.88 28.44
C GLU A 172 16.29 2.95 26.91
N ARG A 173 16.72 1.88 26.23
CA ARG A 173 16.83 1.82 24.76
C ARG A 173 15.50 1.88 24.01
N CYS A 174 14.37 1.72 24.70
CA CYS A 174 13.03 1.91 24.15
C CYS A 174 12.24 2.96 24.95
N ALA A 175 12.91 3.82 25.71
CA ALA A 175 12.29 4.80 26.60
C ALA A 175 11.22 4.16 27.51
N TYR A 176 11.50 2.95 28.00
CA TYR A 176 10.62 2.17 28.86
C TYR A 176 9.26 1.79 28.25
N LEU A 177 9.07 1.91 26.93
CA LEU A 177 7.83 1.55 26.23
C LEU A 177 7.70 0.05 25.91
N GLY A 178 8.81 -0.70 25.93
CA GLY A 178 8.85 -2.12 25.55
C GLY A 178 8.78 -2.38 24.03
N VAL A 179 8.68 -1.33 23.22
CA VAL A 179 8.60 -1.40 21.76
C VAL A 179 9.57 -0.43 21.11
N ARG A 180 10.17 -0.81 19.97
CA ARG A 180 11.05 0.07 19.18
C ARG A 180 10.86 -0.21 17.69
N GLY A 181 10.41 0.80 16.95
CA GLY A 181 10.12 0.70 15.53
C GLY A 181 8.81 -0.04 15.23
N ARG A 182 8.54 -0.21 13.94
CA ARG A 182 7.32 -0.83 13.40
C ARG A 182 7.71 -1.84 12.32
N ILE A 183 6.81 -2.78 12.04
CA ILE A 183 6.90 -3.72 10.92
C ILE A 183 5.55 -3.80 10.21
N ALA A 184 5.58 -3.99 8.90
CA ALA A 184 4.38 -4.22 8.11
C ALA A 184 3.93 -5.68 8.20
N LEU A 185 2.63 -5.87 8.34
CA LEU A 185 1.94 -7.13 8.08
C LEU A 185 1.12 -6.94 6.82
N LEU A 186 1.26 -7.86 5.87
CA LEU A 186 0.58 -7.81 4.58
C LEU A 186 -0.25 -9.07 4.37
N GLU A 187 -1.47 -8.89 3.90
CA GLU A 187 -2.33 -9.91 3.31
C GLU A 187 -2.38 -9.64 1.81
N LEU A 188 -1.90 -10.59 1.00
CA LEU A 188 -1.86 -10.46 -0.45
C LEU A 188 -2.94 -11.35 -1.06
N LEU A 189 -3.74 -10.76 -1.95
CA LEU A 189 -4.67 -11.43 -2.84
C LEU A 189 -4.16 -11.24 -4.27
N ASP A 190 -3.91 -12.33 -4.98
CA ASP A 190 -3.41 -12.39 -6.36
C ASP A 190 -4.31 -13.24 -7.29
#